data_AF-G0L928-F1
#
_entry.id   AF-G0L928-F1
#
_cell.length_a   1.000
_cell.length_b   1.000
_cell.length_c   1.000
_cell.angle_alpha   90.00
_cell.angle_beta   90.00
_cell.angle_gamma   90.00
#
_symmetry.space_group_name_H-M   'P 1'
#
loop_
_entity.id
_entity.type
_entity.pdbx_description
1 polymer ?
#
loop_
_entity_poly.entity_id
_entity_poly.type
_entity_poly.pdbx_seq_one_letter_code
_entity_poly.pdbx_strand_id
1 'polypeptide(L)'
;MPIDGSPLIEYTKHYPSISFDVRYSYRKTKLGMLYFAAQPLESKDEACYDYDFLYGQINGQMQLQIGFKDFLFPMTKDFHHRLDMLYDALMEEYVNFIHSQL
;
A
#
# COMPACT_ATOMS: atom_id res chain seq x y z
N MET A 1 -8.65 1.03 20.40
CA MET A 1 -7.17 1.04 20.50
C MET A 1 -6.74 2.42 20.97
N PRO A 2 -5.70 2.55 21.82
CA PRO A 2 -5.27 3.86 22.26
C PRO A 2 -4.79 4.65 21.03
N ILE A 3 -5.33 5.86 20.89
CA ILE A 3 -4.97 6.78 19.82
C ILE A 3 -3.60 7.33 20.21
N ASP A 4 -2.56 6.70 19.68
CA ASP A 4 -1.20 7.20 19.79
C ASP A 4 -1.17 8.59 19.13
N GLY A 5 -1.00 9.64 19.93
CA GLY A 5 -1.18 11.05 19.53
C GLY A 5 -0.12 11.58 18.56
N SER A 6 0.81 10.72 18.11
CA SER A 6 1.81 11.08 17.11
C SER A 6 1.15 11.48 15.78
N PRO A 7 1.67 12.48 15.06
CA PRO A 7 1.17 12.81 13.72
C PRO A 7 1.29 11.60 12.78
N LEU A 8 0.22 11.32 12.04
CA LEU A 8 0.24 10.40 10.91
C LEU A 8 0.97 11.10 9.76
N ILE A 9 1.96 10.43 9.18
CA ILE A 9 2.66 10.91 7.99
C ILE A 9 2.15 10.11 6.82
N GLU A 10 1.76 10.79 5.75
CA GLU A 10 1.20 10.20 4.55
C GLU A 10 1.95 10.70 3.32
N TYR A 11 2.13 9.83 2.34
CA TYR A 11 2.66 10.19 1.04
C TYR A 11 2.16 9.21 -0.02
N THR A 12 2.13 9.65 -1.27
CA THR A 12 1.68 8.84 -2.40
C THR A 12 2.85 8.60 -3.35
N LYS A 13 2.99 7.36 -3.82
CA LYS A 13 3.94 7.00 -4.87
C LYS A 13 3.20 6.39 -6.05
N HIS A 14 3.51 6.93 -7.22
CA HIS A 14 2.97 6.47 -8.50
C HIS A 14 3.90 5.40 -9.07
N TYR A 15 3.35 4.23 -9.38
CA TYR A 15 4.07 3.11 -9.96
C TYR A 15 3.58 2.84 -11.39
N PRO A 16 4.04 3.63 -12.39
CA PRO A 16 3.51 3.57 -13.74
C PRO A 16 3.77 2.23 -14.44
N SER A 17 4.90 1.57 -14.13
CA SER A 17 5.28 0.27 -14.71
C SER A 17 4.34 -0.87 -14.33
N ILE A 18 3.65 -0.76 -13.20
CA ILE A 18 2.66 -1.74 -12.71
C ILE A 18 1.24 -1.15 -12.64
N SER A 19 1.08 0.10 -13.11
CA SER A 19 -0.21 0.80 -13.14
C SER A 19 -0.93 0.84 -11.79
N PHE A 20 -0.20 1.21 -10.72
CA PHE A 20 -0.78 1.44 -9.40
C PHE A 20 -0.44 2.83 -8.85
N ASP A 21 -1.42 3.44 -8.18
CA ASP A 21 -1.21 4.50 -7.21
C ASP A 21 -1.21 3.88 -5.82
N VAL A 22 -0.17 4.14 -5.01
CA VAL A 22 -0.08 3.63 -3.65
C VAL A 22 0.10 4.78 -2.67
N ARG A 23 -0.84 4.91 -1.74
CA ARG A 23 -0.76 5.80 -0.58
C ARG A 23 -0.14 5.04 0.57
N TYR A 24 0.95 5.55 1.11
CA TYR A 24 1.62 5.05 2.30
C TYR A 24 1.28 5.91 3.49
N SER A 25 1.20 5.29 4.66
CA SER A 25 1.10 6.02 5.92
C SER A 25 1.85 5.33 7.05
N TYR A 26 2.41 6.12 7.96
CA TYR A 26 3.12 5.60 9.14
C TYR A 26 3.09 6.59 10.29
N ARG A 27 3.43 6.11 11.49
CA ARG A 27 3.56 6.92 12.71
C ARG A 27 5.00 6.86 13.20
N LYS A 28 5.60 8.00 13.53
CA LYS A 28 6.97 8.07 14.06
C LYS A 28 7.18 7.25 15.34
N THR A 29 6.15 7.12 16.17
CA THR A 29 6.18 6.35 17.42
C THR A 29 6.06 4.84 17.20
N LYS A 30 5.62 4.40 16.03
CA LYS A 30 5.52 2.98 15.64
C LYS A 30 6.51 2.68 14.53
N LEU A 31 7.79 2.70 14.90
CA LEU A 31 8.88 2.30 14.01
C LEU A 31 8.65 0.87 13.52
N GLY A 32 8.95 0.62 12.24
CA GLY A 32 8.76 -0.68 11.62
C GLY A 32 7.32 -1.02 11.25
N MET A 33 6.39 -0.06 11.28
CA MET A 33 5.03 -0.26 10.75
C MET A 33 4.77 0.70 9.60
N LEU A 34 4.64 0.15 8.39
CA LEU A 34 4.25 0.88 7.19
C LEU A 34 2.88 0.38 6.75
N TYR A 35 1.89 1.27 6.73
CA TYR A 35 0.56 0.98 6.20
C TYR A 35 0.46 1.49 4.78
N PHE A 36 -0.38 0.86 3.97
CA PHE A 36 -0.60 1.31 2.61
C PHE A 36 -2.01 1.00 2.12
N ALA A 37 -2.41 1.75 1.10
CA ALA A 37 -3.60 1.51 0.30
C ALA A 37 -3.24 1.74 -1.17
N ALA A 38 -3.62 0.80 -2.04
CA ALA A 38 -3.24 0.73 -3.43
C ALA A 38 -4.49 0.68 -4.32
N GLN A 39 -4.45 1.42 -5.43
CA GLN A 39 -5.50 1.48 -6.43
C GLN A 39 -4.91 1.29 -7.83
N PRO A 40 -5.46 0.38 -8.67
CA PRO A 40 -5.10 0.28 -10.08
C PRO A 40 -5.46 1.56 -10.83
N LEU A 41 -4.58 2.07 -11.70
CA LEU A 41 -4.81 3.33 -12.42
C LEU A 41 -6.07 3.33 -13.28
N GLU A 42 -6.41 2.17 -13.86
CA GLU A 42 -7.61 1.97 -14.67
C GLU A 42 -8.91 2.17 -13.87
N SER A 43 -8.88 2.00 -12.55
CA SER A 43 -10.04 2.14 -11.67
C SER A 43 -10.27 3.57 -11.16
N LYS A 44 -9.43 4.52 -11.57
CA LYS A 44 -9.45 5.91 -11.07
C LYS A 44 -10.57 6.76 -11.67
N ASP A 45 -10.99 6.45 -12.90
CA ASP A 45 -12.03 7.18 -13.62
C ASP A 45 -13.44 6.58 -13.42
N GLU A 46 -13.55 5.39 -12.84
CA GLU A 46 -14.83 4.83 -12.42
C GLU A 46 -15.26 5.48 -11.10
N ALA A 47 -16.22 6.38 -11.22
CA ALA A 47 -16.71 7.26 -10.15
C ALA A 47 -16.75 6.60 -8.75
N CYS A 48 -16.11 7.27 -7.79
CA CYS A 48 -16.40 7.20 -6.36
C CYS A 48 -15.80 6.04 -5.54
N TYR A 49 -14.68 5.45 -5.93
CA TYR A 49 -13.93 4.57 -5.03
C TYR A 49 -12.78 5.33 -4.36
N ASP A 50 -12.94 5.62 -3.07
CA ASP A 50 -11.83 6.00 -2.19
C ASP A 50 -10.70 4.97 -2.34
N TYR A 51 -9.45 5.45 -2.44
CA TYR A 51 -8.13 4.80 -2.66
C TYR A 51 -7.82 3.49 -1.90
N ASP A 52 -8.73 2.52 -1.87
CA ASP A 52 -8.66 1.38 -0.95
C ASP A 52 -9.07 0.06 -1.65
N PHE A 53 -8.73 -0.12 -2.93
CA PHE A 53 -8.97 -1.41 -3.59
C PHE A 53 -8.25 -2.53 -2.82
N LEU A 54 -6.97 -2.33 -2.57
CA LEU A 54 -6.11 -3.18 -1.78
C LEU A 54 -5.52 -2.33 -0.66
N TYR A 55 -5.49 -2.84 0.55
CA TYR A 55 -4.86 -2.16 1.68
C TYR A 55 -4.07 -3.16 2.50
N GLY A 56 -3.17 -2.67 3.33
CA GLY A 56 -2.33 -3.56 4.10
C GLY A 56 -1.34 -2.86 5.00
N GLN A 57 -0.46 -3.68 5.56
CA GLN A 57 0.66 -3.24 6.36
C GLN A 57 1.86 -4.16 6.20
N ILE A 58 3.04 -3.60 6.42
CA ILE A 58 4.29 -4.33 6.61
C ILE A 58 4.78 -4.03 8.02
N ASN A 59 5.11 -5.08 8.76
CA ASN A 59 5.60 -4.97 10.13
C ASN A 59 7.14 -5.11 10.22
N GLY A 60 7.67 -4.90 11.44
CA GLY A 60 9.09 -4.98 11.77
C GLY A 60 9.79 -6.29 11.38
N GLN A 61 9.03 -7.35 11.13
CA GLN A 61 9.50 -8.68 10.78
C GLN A 61 9.40 -8.94 9.27
N MET A 62 9.16 -7.89 8.47
CA MET A 62 8.97 -7.98 7.01
C MET A 62 7.78 -8.86 6.62
N GLN A 63 6.76 -8.94 7.46
CA GLN A 63 5.53 -9.65 7.12
C GLN A 63 4.55 -8.68 6.48
N LEU A 64 4.28 -8.90 5.19
CA LEU A 64 3.23 -8.21 4.46
C LEU A 64 1.87 -8.85 4.79
N GLN A 65 0.92 -8.02 5.17
CA GLN A 65 -0.49 -8.39 5.34
C GLN A 65 -1.33 -7.57 4.38
N ILE A 66 -2.16 -8.24 3.58
CA ILE A 66 -3.04 -7.61 2.58
C ILE A 66 -4.50 -7.90 2.88
N GLY A 67 -5.34 -6.90 2.67
CA GLY A 67 -6.78 -6.99 2.63
C GLY A 67 -7.28 -6.43 1.30
N PHE A 68 -8.35 -7.02 0.79
CA PHE A 68 -9.11 -6.50 -0.34
C PHE A 68 -10.43 -5.96 0.20
N LYS A 69 -10.88 -4.81 -0.29
CA LYS A 69 -12.20 -4.26 0.07
C LYS A 69 -13.30 -5.08 -0.63
N ASP A 70 -14.49 -5.16 -0.05
CA ASP A 70 -15.60 -6.09 -0.38
C ASP A 70 -16.19 -5.99 -1.81
N PHE A 71 -15.36 -6.07 -2.84
CA PHE A 71 -15.75 -5.94 -4.24
C PHE A 71 -15.27 -7.13 -5.05
N LEU A 72 -16.08 -7.51 -6.03
CA LEU A 72 -15.73 -8.47 -7.06
C LEU A 72 -15.16 -7.71 -8.26
N PHE A 73 -14.00 -8.14 -8.75
CA PHE A 73 -13.36 -7.57 -9.92
C PHE A 73 -12.90 -8.69 -10.86
N PRO A 74 -12.79 -8.44 -12.19
CA PRO A 74 -12.27 -9.41 -13.12
C PRO A 74 -10.79 -9.72 -12.86
N MET A 75 -10.48 -10.93 -12.38
CA MET A 75 -9.10 -11.40 -12.25
C MET A 75 -8.56 -11.83 -13.61
N THR A 76 -7.90 -10.92 -14.32
CA THR A 76 -7.18 -11.24 -15.56
C THR A 76 -5.76 -11.73 -15.24
N LYS A 77 -5.14 -12.45 -16.17
CA LYS A 77 -3.74 -12.90 -16.02
C LYS A 77 -2.77 -11.72 -15.86
N ASP A 78 -3.01 -10.64 -16.60
CA ASP A 78 -2.24 -9.40 -16.50
C ASP A 78 -2.37 -8.78 -15.11
N PHE A 79 -3.60 -8.63 -14.63
CA PHE A 79 -3.85 -8.05 -13.31
C PHE A 79 -3.21 -8.88 -12.19
N HIS A 80 -3.35 -10.20 -12.25
CA HIS A 80 -2.70 -11.11 -11.30
C HIS A 80 -1.17 -10.94 -11.29
N HIS A 81 -0.55 -10.75 -12.46
CA HIS A 81 0.89 -10.52 -12.53
C HIS A 81 1.29 -9.16 -11.95
N ARG A 82 0.51 -8.11 -12.19
CA ARG A 82 0.77 -6.79 -11.59
C ARG A 82 0.62 -6.79 -10.06
N LEU A 83 -0.25 -7.64 -9.49
CA LEU A 83 -0.32 -7.84 -8.04
C LEU A 83 0.95 -8.48 -7.46
N ASP A 84 1.56 -9.42 -8.19
CA ASP A 84 2.85 -10.02 -7.81
C ASP A 84 3.96 -8.96 -7.82
N MET A 85 4.04 -8.14 -8.87
CA MET A 85 5.01 -7.05 -8.92
C MET A 85 4.76 -5.96 -7.86
N LEU A 86 3.49 -5.73 -7.50
CA LEU A 86 3.13 -4.82 -6.41
C LEU A 86 3.66 -5.32 -5.07
N TYR A 87 3.63 -6.63 -4.82
CA TYR A 87 4.23 -7.23 -3.62
C TYR A 87 5.71 -6.84 -3.50
N ASP A 88 6.49 -7.04 -4.56
CA ASP A 88 7.92 -6.73 -4.57
C ASP A 88 8.18 -5.24 -4.32
N ALA A 89 7.40 -4.37 -4.99
CA ALA A 89 7.51 -2.92 -4.84
C ALA A 89 7.21 -2.45 -3.40
N LEU A 90 6.21 -3.04 -2.74
CA LEU A 90 5.86 -2.74 -1.35
C LEU A 90 6.97 -3.15 -0.38
N MET A 91 7.59 -4.32 -0.62
CA MET A 91 8.69 -4.81 0.20
C MET A 91 9.95 -3.96 0.03
N GLU A 92 10.27 -3.55 -1.19
CA GLU A 92 11.37 -2.63 -1.49
C GLU A 92 11.15 -1.26 -0.83
N GLU A 93 9.93 -0.72 -0.94
CA GLU A 93 9.56 0.55 -0.30
C GLU A 93 9.73 0.47 1.22
N TYR A 94 9.36 -0.66 1.84
CA TYR A 94 9.57 -0.86 3.27
C TYR A 94 11.06 -0.86 3.65
N VAL A 95 11.93 -1.49 2.87
CA VAL A 95 13.38 -1.44 3.11
C VAL A 95 13.90 0.00 3.03
N ASN A 96 13.49 0.76 2.02
CA ASN A 96 13.84 2.18 1.88
C ASN A 96 13.31 3.02 3.04
N PHE A 97 12.08 2.75 3.48
CA PHE A 97 11.48 3.38 4.65
C PHE A 97 12.34 3.14 5.90
N ILE A 98 12.72 1.90 6.19
CA ILE A 98 13.56 1.58 7.36
C ILE A 98 14.90 2.30 7.30
N HIS A 99 15.57 2.31 6.14
CA HIS A 99 16.83 3.03 5.98
C HIS A 99 16.71 4.54 6.18
N SER A 100 15.55 5.14 5.88
CA SER A 100 15.31 6.58 6.09
C SER A 100 15.10 6.96 7.56
N GLN A 101 14.86 5.99 8.44
CA GLN A 101 14.64 6.22 9.88
C GLN A 101 15.91 5.99 10.73
N LEU A 102 17.00 5.50 10.12
CA LEU A 102 18.31 5.30 10.75
C LEU A 102 19.18 6.58 10.62
#